data_AF-A0A7G9QUM8-F1
#
_entry.id   AF-A0A7G9QUM8-F1
#
_cell.length_a   1.000
_cell.length_b   1.000
_cell.length_c   1.000
_cell.angle_alpha   90.00
_cell.angle_beta   90.00
_cell.angle_gamma   90.00
#
_symmetry.space_group_name_H-M   'P 1'
#
loop_
_entity.id
_entity.type
_entity.pdbx_description
1 polymer ?
#
loop_
_entity_poly.entity_id
_entity_poly.type
_entity_poly.pdbx_seq_one_letter_code
_entity_poly.pdbx_strand_id
1 'polypeptide(L)'
;MLDLASTVTQTRFGELVGVTQPTVSDLCTRGILREGASVAEWLRAYCDRLREVAAGRLGRESGLDLVQERAALAREQREGQAIKNAVARKEYAPIGLLADVLGMASSAVVDRFDQLEGALRKVAPDLPDAAKTTVLQVIADARNAWISETAAIVSDAVDAMGNADTDETDDDANPAPSPAPQPTT
;
A
#
# COMPACT_ATOMS: atom_id res chain seq x y z
N MET A 1 -6.20 -49.31 -35.55
CA MET A 1 -7.06 -48.24 -36.07
C MET A 1 -8.02 -47.84 -34.97
N LEU A 2 -8.05 -46.57 -34.56
CA LEU A 2 -8.94 -46.11 -33.49
C LEU A 2 -10.33 -45.86 -34.09
N ASP A 3 -11.38 -46.49 -33.54
CA ASP A 3 -12.74 -46.24 -33.97
C ASP A 3 -13.32 -45.02 -33.24
N LEU A 4 -13.49 -43.93 -33.99
CA LEU A 4 -13.97 -42.65 -33.49
C LEU A 4 -15.48 -42.64 -33.17
N ALA A 5 -16.24 -43.60 -33.70
CA ALA A 5 -17.68 -43.72 -33.44
C ALA A 5 -17.97 -44.55 -32.17
N SER A 6 -16.99 -45.31 -31.69
CA SER A 6 -17.10 -46.10 -30.47
C SER A 6 -17.10 -45.24 -29.20
N THR A 7 -17.66 -45.77 -28.12
CA THR A 7 -17.51 -45.21 -26.77
C THR A 7 -16.14 -45.57 -26.19
N VAL A 8 -15.60 -44.73 -25.32
CA VAL A 8 -14.27 -44.91 -24.71
C VAL A 8 -14.34 -44.81 -23.20
N THR A 9 -13.50 -45.58 -22.51
CA THR A 9 -13.36 -45.48 -21.06
C THR A 9 -12.58 -44.22 -20.70
N GLN A 10 -12.84 -43.64 -19.53
CA GLN A 10 -12.14 -42.44 -19.06
C GLN A 10 -10.62 -42.63 -19.02
N THR A 11 -10.15 -43.81 -18.58
CA THR A 11 -8.72 -44.16 -18.56
C THR A 11 -8.11 -44.11 -19.96
N ARG A 12 -8.75 -44.77 -20.92
CA ARG A 12 -8.25 -44.87 -22.29
C ARG A 12 -8.30 -43.52 -23.02
N PHE A 13 -9.30 -42.70 -22.71
CA PHE A 13 -9.36 -41.33 -23.22
C PHE A 13 -8.26 -40.46 -22.62
N GLY A 14 -7.97 -40.61 -21.32
CA GLY A 14 -6.86 -39.92 -20.66
C GLY A 14 -5.52 -40.23 -21.33
N GLU A 15 -5.24 -41.51 -21.58
CA GLU A 15 -4.07 -41.95 -22.33
C GLU A 15 -4.02 -41.35 -23.75
N LEU A 16 -5.16 -41.28 -24.43
CA LEU A 16 -5.25 -40.75 -25.80
C LEU A 16 -4.89 -39.26 -25.89
N VAL A 17 -5.35 -38.45 -24.92
CA VAL A 17 -5.16 -36.98 -24.94
C VAL A 17 -4.02 -36.51 -24.04
N GLY A 18 -3.30 -37.44 -23.39
CA GLY A 18 -2.14 -37.15 -22.56
C GLY A 18 -2.47 -36.56 -21.18
N VAL A 19 -3.61 -36.95 -20.58
CA VAL A 19 -4.02 -36.51 -19.24
C VAL A 19 -4.33 -37.70 -18.33
N THR A 20 -4.39 -37.45 -17.02
CA THR A 20 -4.69 -38.51 -16.05
C THR A 20 -6.19 -38.87 -16.06
N GLN A 21 -6.54 -40.12 -15.71
CA GLN A 21 -7.94 -40.53 -15.58
C GLN A 21 -8.75 -39.66 -14.58
N PRO A 22 -8.20 -39.25 -13.41
CA PRO A 22 -8.88 -38.30 -12.54
C PRO A 22 -9.22 -36.98 -13.22
N THR A 23 -8.36 -36.48 -14.11
CA THR A 23 -8.65 -35.29 -14.92
C THR A 23 -9.84 -35.51 -15.84
N VAL A 24 -9.95 -36.69 -16.48
CA VAL A 24 -11.11 -37.02 -17.34
C VAL A 24 -12.38 -37.15 -16.49
N SER A 25 -12.28 -37.73 -15.29
CA SER A 25 -13.39 -37.83 -14.34
C SER A 25 -13.91 -36.46 -13.90
N ASP A 26 -13.02 -35.50 -13.61
CA ASP A 26 -13.39 -34.10 -13.33
C ASP A 26 -14.14 -33.47 -14.51
N LEU A 27 -13.66 -33.68 -15.74
CA LEU A 27 -14.30 -33.17 -16.94
C LEU A 27 -15.70 -33.76 -17.19
N CYS A 28 -15.90 -35.05 -16.89
CA CYS A 28 -17.23 -35.67 -16.90
C CYS A 28 -18.15 -35.07 -15.82
N THR A 29 -17.63 -34.93 -14.59
CA THR A 29 -18.38 -34.39 -13.45
C THR A 29 -18.86 -32.96 -13.70
N ARG A 30 -18.03 -32.15 -14.37
CA ARG A 30 -18.35 -30.77 -14.76
C ARG A 30 -19.26 -30.68 -15.99
N GLY A 31 -19.69 -31.81 -16.55
CA GLY A 31 -20.57 -31.86 -17.72
C GLY A 31 -19.90 -31.46 -19.04
N ILE A 32 -18.57 -31.32 -19.07
CA ILE A 32 -17.81 -30.96 -20.28
C ILE A 32 -17.73 -32.17 -21.21
N LEU A 33 -17.49 -33.36 -20.66
CA LEU A 33 -17.53 -34.63 -21.39
C LEU A 33 -18.84 -35.36 -21.05
N ARG A 34 -19.68 -35.56 -22.06
CA ARG A 34 -20.96 -36.25 -21.87
C ARG A 34 -20.76 -37.75 -21.76
N GLU A 35 -21.25 -38.37 -20.69
CA GLU A 35 -21.16 -39.82 -20.51
C GLU A 35 -21.85 -40.57 -21.65
N GLY A 36 -21.25 -41.66 -22.10
CA GLY A 36 -21.75 -42.48 -23.22
C GLY A 36 -21.58 -41.88 -24.62
N ALA A 37 -20.97 -40.70 -24.75
CA ALA A 37 -20.65 -40.11 -26.04
C ALA A 37 -19.47 -40.81 -26.73
N SER A 38 -19.37 -40.60 -28.04
CA SER A 38 -18.30 -41.16 -28.88
C SER A 38 -16.95 -40.50 -28.61
N VAL A 39 -15.87 -41.21 -28.94
CA VAL A 39 -14.49 -40.67 -28.90
C VAL A 39 -14.39 -39.34 -29.65
N ALA A 40 -15.02 -39.23 -30.82
CA ALA A 40 -15.03 -38.01 -31.63
C ALA A 40 -15.66 -36.83 -30.89
N GLU A 41 -16.76 -37.04 -30.19
CA GLU A 41 -17.44 -35.98 -29.44
C GLU A 41 -16.62 -35.54 -28.23
N TRP A 42 -16.01 -36.49 -27.50
CA TRP A 42 -15.11 -36.16 -26.40
C TRP A 42 -13.90 -35.38 -26.86
N LEU A 43 -13.30 -35.73 -28.00
CA LEU A 43 -12.18 -34.98 -28.58
C LEU A 43 -12.58 -33.54 -28.94
N ARG A 44 -13.73 -33.34 -29.61
CA ARG A 44 -14.22 -32.00 -29.95
C ARG A 44 -14.45 -31.15 -28.71
N ALA A 45 -15.19 -31.69 -27.73
CA ALA A 45 -15.47 -30.99 -26.47
C ALA A 45 -14.18 -30.62 -25.72
N TYR A 46 -13.21 -31.54 -25.67
CA TYR A 46 -11.92 -31.28 -25.07
C TYR A 46 -11.12 -30.20 -25.81
N CYS A 47 -11.07 -30.25 -27.14
CA CYS A 47 -10.39 -29.23 -27.96
C CYS A 47 -11.05 -27.86 -27.84
N ASP A 48 -12.38 -27.79 -27.84
CA ASP A 48 -13.12 -26.53 -27.70
C ASP A 48 -12.86 -25.89 -26.34
N ARG A 49 -12.83 -26.70 -25.28
CA ARG A 49 -12.40 -26.23 -23.95
C ARG A 49 -10.97 -25.69 -23.98
N LEU A 50 -10.02 -26.38 -24.59
CA LEU A 50 -8.63 -25.90 -24.66
C LEU A 50 -8.53 -24.57 -25.41
N ARG A 51 -9.32 -24.37 -26.47
CA ARG A 51 -9.40 -23.09 -27.18
C ARG A 51 -9.95 -21.98 -26.29
N GLU A 52 -11.01 -22.25 -25.54
CA GLU A 52 -11.61 -21.27 -24.62
C GLU A 52 -10.69 -20.94 -23.44
N VAL A 53 -9.90 -21.90 -22.95
CA VAL A 53 -8.84 -21.65 -21.96
C VAL A 53 -7.72 -20.80 -22.56
N ALA A 54 -7.23 -21.16 -23.75
CA ALA A 54 -6.17 -20.41 -24.43
C ALA A 54 -6.60 -18.98 -24.83
N ALA A 55 -7.88 -18.78 -25.15
CA ALA A 55 -8.48 -17.48 -25.39
C ALA A 55 -8.73 -16.67 -24.09
N GLY A 56 -8.44 -17.24 -22.91
CA GLY A 56 -8.64 -16.59 -21.61
C GLY A 56 -10.10 -16.45 -21.17
N ARG A 57 -11.05 -17.05 -21.90
CA ARG A 57 -12.50 -16.92 -21.63
C ARG A 57 -12.98 -17.82 -20.51
N LEU A 58 -12.38 -18.99 -20.33
CA LEU A 58 -12.61 -19.89 -19.19
C LEU A 58 -11.85 -19.49 -17.91
N GLY A 59 -10.90 -18.56 -18.00
CA GLY A 59 -10.16 -18.03 -16.85
C GLY A 59 -10.90 -16.96 -16.05
N ARG A 60 -12.10 -16.52 -16.50
CA ARG A 60 -12.84 -15.44 -15.81
C ARG A 60 -13.43 -15.85 -14.45
N GLU A 61 -13.78 -17.12 -14.25
CA GLU A 61 -14.46 -17.55 -13.02
C GLU A 61 -13.52 -17.72 -11.81
N SER A 62 -12.19 -17.80 -12.05
CA SER A 62 -11.16 -17.92 -10.99
C SER A 62 -9.94 -17.00 -11.19
N GLY A 63 -9.84 -16.29 -12.32
CA GLY A 63 -8.69 -15.45 -12.69
C GLY A 63 -9.00 -13.95 -12.83
N LEU A 64 -10.27 -13.54 -12.72
CA LEU A 64 -10.60 -12.13 -12.51
C LEU A 64 -9.98 -11.62 -11.21
N ASP A 65 -9.95 -12.47 -10.18
CA ASP A 65 -9.38 -12.17 -8.87
C ASP A 65 -7.89 -11.82 -8.97
N LEU A 66 -7.06 -12.70 -9.55
CA LEU A 66 -5.62 -12.47 -9.66
C LEU A 66 -5.24 -11.25 -10.53
N VAL A 67 -6.01 -10.93 -11.57
CA VAL A 67 -5.76 -9.74 -12.41
C VAL A 67 -6.19 -8.48 -11.67
N GLN A 68 -7.31 -8.52 -10.95
CA GLN A 68 -7.80 -7.41 -10.13
C GLN A 68 -6.89 -7.16 -8.93
N GLU A 69 -6.48 -8.21 -8.21
CA GLU A 69 -5.51 -8.14 -7.11
C GLU A 69 -4.16 -7.61 -7.59
N ARG A 70 -3.66 -8.04 -8.76
CA ARG A 70 -2.43 -7.48 -9.34
C ARG A 70 -2.57 -6.00 -9.72
N ALA A 71 -3.75 -5.60 -10.21
CA ALA A 71 -4.01 -4.20 -10.52
C ALA A 71 -4.11 -3.35 -9.25
N ALA A 72 -4.72 -3.86 -8.18
CA ALA A 72 -4.77 -3.22 -6.87
C ALA A 72 -3.37 -3.08 -6.26
N LEU A 73 -2.60 -4.18 -6.23
CA LEU A 73 -1.21 -4.20 -5.79
C LEU A 73 -0.35 -3.20 -6.58
N ALA A 74 -0.53 -3.11 -7.90
CA ALA A 74 0.21 -2.16 -8.73
C ALA A 74 -0.15 -0.69 -8.40
N ARG A 75 -1.41 -0.41 -8.04
CA ARG A 75 -1.82 0.93 -7.58
C ARG A 75 -1.17 1.28 -6.25
N GLU A 76 -1.26 0.38 -5.27
CA GLU A 76 -0.64 0.57 -3.94
C GLU A 76 0.88 0.72 -4.04
N GLN A 77 1.54 -0.08 -4.89
CA GLN A 77 2.98 0.04 -5.12
C GLN A 77 3.35 1.38 -5.75
N ARG A 78 2.55 1.88 -6.70
CA ARG A 78 2.79 3.18 -7.34
C ARG A 78 2.63 4.32 -6.34
N GLU A 79 1.64 4.25 -5.47
CA GLU A 79 1.39 5.22 -4.41
C GLU A 79 2.53 5.20 -3.37
N GLY A 80 2.91 4.01 -2.88
CA GLY A 80 4.06 3.87 -2.00
C GLY A 80 5.37 4.37 -2.63
N GLN A 81 5.55 4.17 -3.94
CA GLN A 81 6.70 4.73 -4.66
C GLN A 81 6.62 6.25 -4.80
N ALA A 82 5.42 6.82 -4.98
CA ALA A 82 5.21 8.26 -4.99
C ALA A 82 5.61 8.90 -3.65
N ILE A 83 5.20 8.31 -2.53
CA ILE A 83 5.61 8.75 -1.18
C ILE A 83 7.13 8.68 -1.03
N LYS A 84 7.77 7.56 -1.40
CA LYS A 84 9.23 7.42 -1.34
C LYS A 84 9.95 8.47 -2.18
N ASN A 85 9.43 8.77 -3.37
CA ASN A 85 9.99 9.80 -4.25
C ASN A 85 9.83 11.20 -3.62
N ALA A 86 8.67 11.49 -3.02
CA ALA A 86 8.42 12.76 -2.37
C ALA A 86 9.31 12.95 -1.13
N VAL A 87 9.53 11.90 -0.33
CA VAL A 87 10.53 11.89 0.76
C VAL A 87 11.94 12.14 0.20
N ALA A 88 12.33 11.45 -0.88
CA ALA A 88 13.64 11.65 -1.51
C ALA A 88 13.82 13.08 -2.05
N ARG A 89 12.73 13.73 -2.49
CA ARG A 89 12.69 15.14 -2.90
C ARG A 89 12.60 16.13 -1.74
N LYS A 90 12.50 15.65 -0.50
CA LYS A 90 12.31 16.44 0.73
C LYS A 90 10.97 17.18 0.79
N GLU A 91 9.97 16.69 0.06
CA GLU A 91 8.59 17.20 0.11
C GLU A 91 7.81 16.57 1.28
N TYR A 92 8.21 15.37 1.74
CA TYR A 92 7.68 14.71 2.94
C TYR A 92 8.79 14.40 3.93
N ALA A 93 8.56 14.72 5.20
CA ALA A 93 9.45 14.37 6.31
C ALA A 93 8.69 13.49 7.32
N PRO A 94 9.26 12.35 7.76
CA PRO A 94 8.67 11.56 8.83
C PRO A 94 8.56 12.38 10.12
N ILE A 95 7.38 12.37 10.76
CA ILE A 95 7.11 13.16 11.98
C ILE A 95 8.10 12.80 13.10
N GLY A 96 8.40 11.51 13.28
CA GLY A 96 9.38 11.07 14.28
C GLY A 96 10.77 11.68 14.07
N LEU A 97 11.21 11.81 12.81
CA LEU A 97 12.50 12.42 12.49
C LEU A 97 12.52 13.92 12.79
N LEU A 98 11.40 14.62 12.58
CA LEU A 98 11.27 16.04 12.94
C LEU A 98 11.33 16.24 14.45
N ALA A 99 10.62 15.40 15.21
CA ALA A 99 10.64 15.41 16.67
C ALA A 99 12.07 15.14 17.21
N ASP A 100 12.77 14.15 16.65
CA ASP A 100 14.15 13.82 17.03
C ASP A 100 15.11 14.98 16.77
N VAL A 101 15.07 15.57 15.56
CA VAL A 101 15.94 16.69 15.19
C VAL A 101 15.68 17.91 16.08
N LEU A 102 14.42 18.21 16.40
CA LEU A 102 14.10 19.33 17.27
C LEU A 102 14.50 19.07 18.72
N GLY A 103 14.34 17.84 19.22
CA GLY A 103 14.81 17.43 20.54
C GLY A 103 16.34 17.55 20.66
N MET A 104 17.07 17.15 19.62
CA MET A 104 18.52 17.33 19.53
C MET A 104 18.92 18.80 19.51
N ALA A 105 18.24 19.63 18.70
CA ALA A 105 18.50 21.07 18.62
C ALA A 105 18.21 21.78 19.96
N SER A 106 17.10 21.41 20.63
CA SER A 106 16.71 21.98 21.92
C SER A 106 17.70 21.62 23.03
N SER A 107 18.18 20.37 23.06
CA SER A 107 19.22 19.93 24.00
C SER A 107 20.52 20.72 23.84
N ALA A 108 20.96 21.00 22.60
CA ALA A 108 22.18 21.76 22.36
C ALA A 108 22.10 23.22 22.88
N VAL A 109 20.90 23.82 22.86
CA VAL A 109 20.67 25.17 23.41
C VAL A 109 20.66 25.13 24.94
N VAL A 110 20.02 24.12 25.54
CA VAL A 110 20.02 23.88 26.99
C VAL A 110 21.46 23.76 27.52
N ASP A 111 22.28 22.93 26.88
CA ASP A 111 23.68 22.74 27.28
C ASP A 111 24.48 24.06 27.27
N ARG A 112 24.18 24.95 26.31
CA ARG A 112 24.81 26.27 26.22
C ARG A 112 24.44 27.17 27.40
N PHE A 113 23.18 27.11 27.84
CA PHE A 113 22.71 27.87 28.99
C PHE A 113 23.32 27.37 30.30
N ASP A 114 23.43 26.05 30.46
CA ASP A 114 24.03 25.45 31.66
C ASP A 114 25.54 25.81 31.79
N GLN A 115 26.23 25.98 30.66
CA GLN A 115 27.63 26.45 30.64
C GLN A 115 27.79 27.93 31.03
N LEU A 116 26.72 28.73 31.02
CA LEU A 116 26.82 30.17 31.25
C LEU A 116 27.26 30.49 32.68
N GLU A 117 26.89 29.68 33.67
CA GLU A 117 27.33 29.89 35.06
C GLU A 117 28.87 29.88 35.16
N GLY A 118 29.50 28.87 34.55
CA GLY A 118 30.96 28.73 34.54
C GLY A 118 31.63 29.89 33.81
N ALA A 119 31.06 30.32 32.68
CA ALA A 119 31.55 31.48 31.94
C ALA A 119 31.42 32.78 32.74
N LEU A 120 30.30 32.97 33.44
CA LEU A 120 30.03 34.16 34.25
C LEU A 120 31.00 34.26 35.43
N ARG A 121 31.28 33.14 36.12
CA ARG A 121 32.30 33.10 37.18
C ARG A 121 33.70 33.47 36.69
N LYS A 122 34.03 33.10 35.44
CA LYS A 122 35.34 33.37 34.83
C LYS A 122 35.48 34.82 34.36
N VAL A 123 34.45 35.37 33.73
CA VAL A 123 34.49 36.70 33.10
C VAL A 123 34.15 37.82 34.10
N ALA A 124 33.30 37.53 35.08
CA ALA A 124 32.84 38.49 36.09
C ALA A 124 32.97 37.92 37.52
N PRO A 125 34.20 37.71 38.03
CA PRO A 125 34.43 37.10 39.34
C PRO A 125 33.83 37.94 40.48
N ASP A 126 33.94 39.27 40.39
CA ASP A 126 33.50 40.23 41.42
C ASP A 126 32.00 40.55 41.38
N LEU A 127 31.24 39.91 40.48
CA LEU A 127 29.80 40.13 40.39
C LEU A 127 29.13 39.66 41.70
N PRO A 128 28.29 40.50 42.36
CA PRO A 128 27.65 40.15 43.62
C PRO A 128 26.80 38.87 43.51
N ASP A 129 26.81 38.05 44.55
CA ASP A 129 26.12 36.75 44.53
C ASP A 129 24.61 36.90 44.31
N ALA A 130 23.99 37.94 44.86
CA ALA A 130 22.57 38.23 44.61
C ALA A 130 22.27 38.50 43.12
N ALA A 131 23.17 39.17 42.42
CA ALA A 131 23.04 39.42 40.99
C ALA A 131 23.29 38.15 40.16
N LYS A 132 24.30 37.33 40.54
CA LYS A 132 24.55 36.01 39.94
C LYS A 132 23.33 35.10 40.05
N THR A 133 22.76 34.98 41.26
CA THR A 133 21.56 34.17 41.51
C THR A 133 20.39 34.62 40.65
N THR A 134 20.15 35.93 40.55
CA THR A 134 19.06 36.47 39.72
C THR A 134 19.24 36.10 38.24
N VAL A 135 20.45 36.24 37.71
CA VAL A 135 20.75 35.88 36.30
C VAL A 135 20.56 34.39 36.05
N LEU A 136 21.10 33.53 36.92
CA LEU A 136 20.96 32.07 36.78
C LEU A 136 19.51 31.62 36.87
N GLN A 137 18.72 32.27 37.72
CA GLN A 137 17.31 31.94 37.88
C GLN A 137 16.49 32.32 36.64
N VAL A 138 16.72 33.51 36.07
CA VAL A 138 16.09 33.92 34.79
C VAL A 138 16.45 32.96 33.65
N ILE A 139 17.68 32.47 33.61
CA ILE A 139 18.13 31.51 32.58
C ILE A 139 17.48 30.15 32.79
N ALA A 140 17.39 29.68 34.02
CA ALA A 140 16.72 28.43 34.35
C ALA A 140 15.24 28.47 33.96
N ASP A 141 14.57 29.59 34.25
CA ASP A 141 13.17 29.81 33.86
C ASP A 141 13.01 29.84 32.33
N ALA A 142 13.89 30.57 31.62
CA ALA A 142 13.89 30.62 30.16
C ALA A 142 14.13 29.23 29.52
N ARG A 143 15.03 28.43 30.10
CA ARG A 143 15.31 27.05 29.65
C ARG A 143 14.08 26.16 29.81
N ASN A 144 13.43 26.23 30.97
CA ASN A 144 12.25 25.41 31.26
C ASN A 144 11.05 25.82 30.37
N ALA A 145 10.86 27.12 30.15
CA ALA A 145 9.84 27.63 29.23
C ALA A 145 10.09 27.17 27.80
N TRP A 146 11.34 27.26 27.31
CA TRP A 146 11.71 26.81 25.96
C TRP A 146 11.36 25.34 25.71
N ILE A 147 11.68 24.44 26.66
CA ILE A 147 11.36 23.01 26.54
C ILE A 147 9.85 22.80 26.45
N SER A 148 9.08 23.47 27.31
CA SER A 148 7.62 23.36 27.35
C SER A 148 6.95 23.92 26.10
N GLU A 149 7.35 25.11 25.65
CA GLU A 149 6.76 25.80 24.50
C GLU A 149 7.12 25.09 23.19
N THR A 150 8.37 24.64 23.04
CA THR A 150 8.81 23.93 21.84
C THR A 150 8.08 22.60 21.67
N ALA A 151 7.85 21.87 22.76
CA ALA A 151 7.07 20.64 22.73
C ALA A 151 5.60 20.89 22.33
N ALA A 152 4.99 21.96 22.85
CA ALA A 152 3.62 22.35 22.50
C ALA A 152 3.50 22.75 21.02
N ILE A 153 4.42 23.58 20.50
CA ILE A 153 4.42 24.03 19.10
C ILE A 153 4.49 22.84 18.14
N VAL A 154 5.30 21.82 18.45
CA VAL A 154 5.38 20.61 17.61
C VAL A 154 4.09 19.80 17.67
N SER A 155 3.53 19.59 18.87
CA SER A 155 2.27 18.86 19.02
C SER A 155 1.16 19.54 18.23
N ASP A 156 1.00 20.85 18.41
CA ASP A 156 -0.04 21.64 17.75
C ASP A 156 0.14 21.63 16.22
N ALA A 157 1.38 21.72 15.72
CA ALA A 157 1.66 21.67 14.28
C ALA A 157 1.36 20.29 13.68
N VAL A 158 1.68 19.21 14.39
CA VAL A 158 1.38 17.83 13.96
C VAL A 158 -0.13 17.59 13.95
N ASP A 159 -0.84 18.04 14.98
CA ASP A 159 -2.30 17.90 15.09
C ASP A 159 -3.02 18.72 14.01
N ALA A 160 -2.54 19.93 13.71
CA ALA A 160 -3.09 20.76 12.64
C ALA A 160 -2.89 20.13 11.24
N MET A 161 -1.75 19.48 10.99
CA MET A 161 -1.49 18.76 9.74
C MET A 161 -2.40 17.54 9.58
N GLY A 162 -2.62 16.75 10.64
CA GLY A 162 -3.48 15.57 10.59
C GLY A 162 -4.95 15.89 10.29
N ASN A 163 -5.41 17.07 10.70
CA ASN A 163 -6.78 17.54 10.45
C ASN A 163 -6.98 18.18 9.07
N ALA A 164 -5.90 18.58 8.37
CA ALA A 164 -5.98 19.19 7.04
C ALA A 164 -6.14 18.16 5.92
N ASP A 165 -5.60 16.94 6.09
CA ASP A 165 -5.70 15.86 5.09
C ASP A 165 -7.08 15.16 5.09
N THR A 166 -7.94 15.40 6.09
CA THR A 166 -9.28 14.77 6.17
C THR A 166 -10.36 15.45 5.33
N ASP A 167 -10.11 16.63 4.75
CA ASP A 167 -11.13 17.41 4.03
C ASP A 167 -11.15 17.21 2.49
N GLU A 168 -10.28 16.37 1.91
CA GLU A 168 -10.12 16.30 0.44
C GLU A 168 -10.49 14.98 -0.27
N THR A 169 -11.23 14.05 0.33
CA THR A 169 -11.66 12.82 -0.40
C THR A 169 -13.13 12.45 -0.22
N ASP A 170 -14.03 13.20 -0.85
CA ASP A 170 -15.38 12.65 -1.16
C ASP A 170 -16.03 13.29 -2.41
N ASP A 171 -15.27 13.47 -3.51
CA ASP A 171 -15.85 13.85 -4.81
C ASP A 171 -15.26 13.05 -5.97
N ASP A 172 -15.46 11.74 -5.97
CA ASP A 172 -15.46 10.94 -7.21
C ASP A 172 -16.84 10.28 -7.37
N ALA A 173 -17.86 11.14 -7.48
CA ALA A 173 -19.18 10.76 -7.95
C ALA A 173 -19.08 10.33 -9.42
N ASN A 174 -18.94 9.03 -9.63
CA ASN A 174 -19.06 8.31 -10.89
C ASN A 174 -20.07 8.99 -11.87
N PRO A 175 -19.63 9.62 -12.97
CA PRO A 175 -20.56 10.17 -13.95
C PRO A 175 -21.16 8.99 -14.73
N ALA A 176 -22.46 8.78 -14.54
CA ALA A 176 -23.22 7.75 -15.25
C ALA A 176 -22.98 7.80 -16.77
N PRO A 177 -22.88 6.65 -17.46
CA PRO A 177 -22.64 6.62 -18.89
C PRO A 177 -23.83 7.24 -19.65
N SER A 178 -23.53 8.20 -20.52
CA SER A 178 -24.52 8.88 -21.37
C SER A 178 -25.30 7.88 -22.26
N PRO A 179 -26.62 8.07 -22.46
CA PRO A 179 -27.41 7.19 -23.30
C PRO A 179 -27.04 7.38 -24.79
N ALA A 180 -26.86 6.26 -25.50
CA ALA A 180 -26.52 6.21 -26.92
C ALA A 180 -27.55 6.93 -27.81
N PRO A 181 -27.14 7.53 -28.94
CA PRO A 181 -28.05 8.24 -29.83
C PRO A 181 -28.98 7.26 -30.57
N GLN A 182 -30.28 7.57 -30.59
CA GLN A 182 -31.28 6.80 -31.33
C GLN A 182 -31.12 6.97 -32.86
N PRO A 183 -31.42 5.94 -33.66
CA PRO A 183 -31.31 6.02 -35.12
C PRO A 183 -32.45 6.88 -35.67
N THR A 184 -32.09 7.90 -36.45
CA THR A 184 -33.04 8.68 -37.24
C THR A 184 -33.49 7.87 -38.45
N THR A 185 -34.79 7.90 -38.71
CA THR A 185 -35.46 7.23 -39.84
C THR A 185 -35.27 8.02 -41.13
#